data_AF-A0AAE1BRV4-F1
#
_entry.id   AF-A0AAE1BRV4-F1
#
_cell.length_a   1.000
_cell.length_b   1.000
_cell.length_c   1.000
_cell.angle_alpha   90.00
_cell.angle_beta   90.00
_cell.angle_gamma   90.00
#
_symmetry.space_group_name_H-M   'P 1'
#
loop_
_entity.id
_entity.type
_entity.pdbx_description
1 polymer ?
#
loop_
_entity_poly.entity_id
_entity_poly.type
_entity_poly.pdbx_seq_one_letter_code
_entity_poly.pdbx_strand_id
1 'polypeptide(L)'
;MTVYKRTAPLIKTTLKVHIDTGASNFYVSRRCLRVLGLNDIPRRIFFVCQGSRHLESGPVYMTGNDTFDIVMGKNMMSHYRCVIDYEKLKMFFHLGHRVIKAKLYT
;
A
#
# COMPACT_ATOMS: atom_id res chain seq x y z
N MET A 1 9.01 -1.58 1.84
CA MET A 1 7.83 -2.06 1.10
C MET A 1 7.98 -1.54 -0.32
N THR A 2 8.04 -2.41 -1.32
CA THR A 2 8.66 -2.09 -2.62
C THR A 2 7.61 -2.02 -3.73
N VAL A 3 7.60 -0.99 -4.58
CA VAL A 3 6.52 -0.71 -5.57
C VAL A 3 6.90 -1.11 -7.02
N TYR A 4 5.96 -1.67 -7.80
CA TYR A 4 6.09 -2.06 -9.23
C TYR A 4 4.96 -1.49 -10.10
N LYS A 5 5.31 -1.25 -11.37
CA LYS A 5 4.44 -1.18 -12.57
C LYS A 5 5.02 -2.22 -13.55
N ARG A 6 4.20 -2.96 -14.32
CA ARG A 6 4.64 -4.12 -15.16
C ARG A 6 5.75 -3.83 -16.20
N THR A 7 6.11 -2.57 -16.43
CA THR A 7 7.20 -2.07 -17.29
C THR A 7 8.07 -0.99 -16.61
N ALA A 8 7.81 -0.63 -15.36
CA ALA A 8 8.61 0.35 -14.64
C ALA A 8 9.73 -0.33 -13.85
N PRO A 9 10.90 0.33 -13.70
CA PRO A 9 11.97 -0.19 -12.87
C PRO A 9 11.48 -0.44 -11.45
N LEU A 10 12.06 -1.45 -10.82
CA LEU A 10 11.81 -1.76 -9.43
C LEU A 10 12.29 -0.63 -8.54
N ILE A 11 11.37 0.04 -7.83
CA ILE A 11 11.74 1.11 -6.90
C ILE A 11 11.84 0.55 -5.49
N LYS A 12 13.07 0.40 -5.00
CA LYS A 12 13.37 0.00 -3.62
C LYS A 12 13.41 1.21 -2.71
N THR A 13 12.27 1.53 -2.12
CA THR A 13 12.13 2.62 -1.14
C THR A 13 11.28 2.19 0.05
N THR A 14 11.30 2.98 1.12
CA THR A 14 10.44 2.82 2.28
C THR A 14 9.37 3.90 2.25
N LEU A 15 8.10 3.48 2.24
CA LEU A 15 6.95 4.38 2.23
C LEU A 15 6.17 4.24 3.54
N LYS A 16 5.68 5.37 4.05
CA LYS A 16 4.75 5.40 5.19
C LYS A 16 3.34 5.13 4.70
N VAL A 17 2.77 4.01 5.15
CA VAL A 17 1.38 3.63 4.86
C VAL A 17 0.52 3.95 6.06
N HIS A 18 -0.51 4.76 5.83
CA HIS A 18 -1.59 4.97 6.79
C HIS A 18 -2.73 3.99 6.51
N ILE A 19 -3.20 3.32 7.56
CA ILE A 19 -4.34 2.41 7.48
C ILE A 19 -5.55 3.19 7.96
N ASP A 20 -6.51 3.42 7.07
CA ASP A 20 -7.68 4.27 7.33
C ASP A 20 -8.96 3.49 6.97
N THR A 21 -9.73 3.13 7.99
CA THR A 21 -11.00 2.41 7.82
C THR A 21 -12.15 3.32 7.40
N GLY A 22 -12.02 4.65 7.57
CA GLY A 22 -12.96 5.65 7.05
C GLY A 22 -12.75 5.93 5.57
N ALA A 23 -11.53 5.79 5.07
CA ALA A 23 -11.23 5.88 3.64
C ALA A 23 -11.76 4.65 2.88
N SER A 24 -12.41 4.90 1.73
CA SER A 24 -12.87 3.80 0.86
C SER A 24 -11.76 3.31 -0.08
N ASN A 25 -11.08 4.24 -0.72
CA ASN A 25 -10.16 3.96 -1.82
C ASN A 25 -8.69 3.91 -1.38
N PHE A 26 -7.82 3.65 -2.35
CA PHE A 26 -6.38 3.70 -2.18
C PHE A 26 -5.85 5.07 -2.63
N TYR A 27 -5.13 5.76 -1.75
CA TYR A 27 -4.62 7.10 -2.03
C TYR A 27 -3.10 7.17 -1.94
N VAL A 28 -2.51 8.06 -2.73
CA VAL A 28 -1.09 8.44 -2.66
C VAL A 28 -0.96 9.94 -2.51
N SER A 29 0.06 10.37 -1.79
CA SER A 29 0.39 11.80 -1.71
C SER A 29 1.24 12.25 -2.89
N ARG A 30 1.30 13.56 -3.12
CA ARG A 30 2.14 14.13 -4.18
C ARG A 30 3.62 13.92 -3.85
N ARG A 31 3.98 13.96 -2.58
CA ARG A 31 5.31 13.55 -2.09
C ARG A 31 5.63 12.10 -2.48
N CYS A 32 4.72 11.16 -2.29
CA CYS A 32 4.94 9.75 -2.65
C CYS A 32 5.26 9.58 -4.14
N LEU A 33 4.50 10.24 -5.03
CA LEU A 33 4.78 10.20 -6.47
C LEU A 33 6.18 10.69 -6.81
N ARG A 34 6.64 11.79 -6.19
CA ARG A 34 8.01 12.30 -6.36
C ARG A 34 9.07 11.32 -5.87
N VAL A 35 8.88 10.71 -4.71
CA VAL A 35 9.78 9.67 -4.17
C VAL A 35 9.86 8.46 -5.09
N LEU A 36 8.74 8.13 -5.75
CA LEU A 36 8.67 7.07 -6.74
C LEU A 36 9.12 7.51 -8.16
N GLY A 37 9.52 8.77 -8.36
CA GLY A 37 9.90 9.29 -9.68
C GLY A 37 8.76 9.23 -10.71
N LEU A 38 7.50 9.32 -10.26
CA LEU A 38 6.32 9.26 -11.10
C LEU A 38 5.79 10.68 -11.36
N ASN A 39 5.68 11.05 -12.63
CA ASN A 39 5.11 12.34 -13.04
C ASN A 39 3.58 12.31 -13.07
N ASP A 40 3.00 11.14 -13.32
CA ASP A 40 1.55 10.92 -13.40
C ASP A 40 1.05 10.02 -12.29
N ILE A 41 -0.24 10.16 -11.94
CA ILE A 41 -0.92 9.25 -11.03
C ILE A 41 -1.03 7.87 -11.71
N PRO A 42 -0.41 6.81 -11.17
CA PRO A 42 -0.50 5.49 -11.76
C PRO A 42 -1.92 4.94 -11.60
N ARG A 43 -2.43 4.17 -12.57
CA ARG A 43 -3.75 3.53 -12.42
C ARG A 43 -3.82 2.59 -11.21
N ARG A 44 -2.71 1.86 -10.95
CA ARG A 44 -2.54 0.90 -9.85
C ARG A 44 -1.08 0.86 -9.40
N ILE A 45 -0.86 0.47 -8.15
CA ILE A 45 0.44 0.24 -7.53
C ILE A 45 0.53 -1.23 -7.10
N PHE A 46 1.64 -1.88 -7.45
CA PHE A 46 1.93 -3.25 -7.01
C PHE A 46 3.00 -3.22 -5.94
N PHE A 47 2.81 -3.87 -4.80
CA PHE A 47 3.80 -4.00 -3.74
C PHE A 47 4.43 -5.38 -3.77
N VAL A 48 5.74 -5.49 -3.97
CA VAL A 48 6.43 -6.75 -3.70
C VAL A 48 6.70 -6.92 -2.23
N CYS A 49 6.23 -8.05 -1.77
CA CYS A 49 6.44 -8.60 -0.46
C CYS A 49 7.34 -9.85 -0.58
N GLN A 50 7.85 -10.32 0.57
CA GLN A 50 8.82 -11.41 0.64
C GLN A 50 8.43 -12.63 -0.21
N GLY A 51 9.40 -13.17 -0.95
CA GLY A 51 9.25 -14.38 -1.76
C GLY A 51 8.37 -14.20 -3.01
N SER A 52 8.62 -13.13 -3.79
CA SER A 52 7.93 -12.82 -5.06
C SER A 52 6.40 -12.71 -4.97
N ARG A 53 5.91 -12.26 -3.81
CA ARG A 53 4.47 -12.04 -3.58
C ARG A 53 4.12 -10.59 -3.88
N HIS A 54 2.93 -10.36 -4.44
CA HIS A 54 2.51 -9.03 -4.83
C HIS A 54 1.16 -8.68 -4.20
N LEU A 55 1.06 -7.51 -3.56
CA LEU A 55 -0.22 -6.85 -3.29
C LEU A 55 -0.48 -5.87 -4.44
N GLU A 56 -1.69 -5.80 -4.95
CA GLU A 56 -2.11 -4.86 -5.98
C GLU A 56 -3.13 -3.90 -5.39
N SER A 57 -2.94 -2.60 -5.62
CA SER A 57 -3.92 -1.61 -5.20
C SER A 57 -5.17 -1.64 -6.07
N GLY A 58 -6.27 -1.10 -5.54
CA GLY A 58 -7.36 -0.58 -6.38
C GLY A 58 -6.91 0.62 -7.23
N PRO A 59 -7.85 1.30 -7.90
CA PRO A 59 -7.57 2.59 -8.54
C PRO A 59 -6.89 3.55 -7.55
N VAL A 60 -5.85 4.23 -8.00
CA VAL A 60 -5.08 5.16 -7.18
C VAL A 60 -5.67 6.56 -7.31
N TYR A 61 -5.88 7.19 -6.16
CA TYR A 61 -6.35 8.57 -6.06
C TYR A 61 -5.28 9.42 -5.38
N MET A 62 -5.28 10.72 -5.62
CA MET A 62 -4.38 11.64 -4.93
C MET A 62 -5.04 12.10 -3.62
N THR A 63 -4.32 12.05 -2.50
CA THR A 63 -4.77 12.71 -1.26
C THR A 63 -4.49 14.22 -1.34
N GLY A 64 -5.31 15.01 -0.64
CA GLY A 64 -5.12 16.46 -0.52
C GLY A 64 -4.01 16.88 0.47
N ASN A 65 -3.43 15.94 1.21
CA ASN A 65 -2.34 16.19 2.17
C ASN A 65 -1.11 15.32 1.90
N ASP A 66 0.05 15.77 2.39
CA ASP A 66 1.34 15.06 2.27
C ASP A 66 1.78 14.40 3.62
N THR A 67 0.85 14.23 4.56
CA THR A 67 1.13 13.66 5.90
C THR A 67 1.63 12.21 5.82
N PHE A 68 1.08 11.45 4.88
CA PHE A 68 1.43 10.05 4.64
C PHE A 68 1.80 9.84 3.17
N ASP A 69 2.61 8.83 2.86
CA ASP A 69 2.92 8.53 1.46
C ASP A 69 1.74 7.82 0.78
N ILE A 70 1.10 6.91 1.52
CA ILE A 70 0.00 6.07 1.06
C ILE A 70 -1.10 6.06 2.12
N VAL A 71 -2.36 6.08 1.69
CA VAL A 71 -3.53 5.72 2.52
C VAL A 71 -4.16 4.46 1.95
N MET A 72 -4.24 3.42 2.77
CA MET A 72 -4.92 2.17 2.43
C MET A 72 -6.34 2.17 3.01
N GLY A 73 -7.31 2.36 2.13
CA GLY A 73 -8.73 2.32 2.48
C GLY A 73 -9.33 0.91 2.55
N LYS A 74 -10.59 0.86 3.01
CA LYS A 74 -11.34 -0.37 3.28
C LYS A 74 -11.43 -1.30 2.09
N ASN A 75 -11.50 -0.80 0.85
CA ASN A 75 -11.63 -1.67 -0.32
C ASN A 75 -10.43 -2.61 -0.48
N MET A 76 -9.21 -2.09 -0.27
CA MET A 76 -8.01 -2.91 -0.34
C MET A 76 -7.89 -3.84 0.88
N MET A 77 -8.28 -3.35 2.07
CA MET A 77 -8.31 -4.17 3.27
C MET A 77 -9.28 -5.34 3.16
N SER A 78 -10.49 -5.11 2.65
CA SER A 78 -11.49 -6.16 2.42
C SER A 78 -11.03 -7.13 1.33
N HIS A 79 -10.45 -6.64 0.23
CA HIS A 79 -9.95 -7.49 -0.86
C HIS A 79 -8.90 -8.49 -0.37
N TYR A 80 -7.98 -8.07 0.50
CA TYR A 80 -6.96 -8.93 1.11
C TYR A 80 -7.37 -9.51 2.47
N ARG A 81 -8.65 -9.42 2.84
CA ARG A 81 -9.21 -9.90 4.11
C ARG A 81 -8.31 -9.54 5.30
N CYS A 82 -7.89 -8.28 5.37
CA CYS A 82 -6.87 -7.87 6.30
C CYS A 82 -7.34 -8.02 7.75
N VAL A 83 -6.42 -8.46 8.62
CA VAL A 83 -6.63 -8.54 10.06
C VAL A 83 -5.64 -7.60 10.74
N ILE A 84 -6.14 -6.74 11.62
CA ILE A 84 -5.32 -5.85 12.44
C ILE A 84 -5.29 -6.41 13.85
N ASP A 85 -4.09 -6.76 14.30
CA ASP A 85 -3.81 -7.16 15.68
C ASP A 85 -3.13 -5.97 16.37
N TYR A 86 -3.93 -5.22 17.14
CA TYR A 86 -3.47 -4.05 17.88
C TYR A 86 -2.54 -4.41 19.04
N GLU A 87 -2.75 -5.56 19.68
CA GLU A 87 -1.91 -6.04 20.77
C GLU A 87 -0.48 -6.31 20.28
N LYS A 88 -0.36 -6.96 19.11
CA LYS A 88 0.95 -7.29 18.52
C LYS A 88 1.50 -6.23 17.58
N LEU A 89 0.78 -5.13 17.37
CA LEU A 89 1.06 -4.09 16.37
C LEU A 89 1.40 -4.71 15.00
N LYS A 90 0.52 -5.61 14.53
CA LYS A 90 0.70 -6.34 13.26
C LYS A 90 -0.54 -6.24 12.41
N MET A 91 -0.31 -6.16 11.11
CA MET A 91 -1.34 -6.30 10.09
C MET A 91 -1.05 -7.52 9.22
N PHE A 92 -2.09 -8.29 8.97
CA PHE A 92 -2.02 -9.53 8.18
C PHE A 92 -2.82 -9.33 6.89
N PHE A 93 -2.22 -9.66 5.75
CA PHE A 93 -2.86 -9.67 4.44
C PHE A 93 -3.01 -11.12 3.98
N HIS A 94 -4.23 -11.55 3.68
CA HIS A 94 -4.52 -12.90 3.21
C HIS A 94 -4.56 -12.93 1.68
N LEU A 95 -3.69 -13.73 1.07
CA LEU A 95 -3.62 -13.97 -0.37
C LEU A 95 -3.84 -15.47 -0.63
N GLY A 96 -5.09 -15.85 -0.88
CA GLY A 96 -5.47 -17.26 -0.95
C GLY A 96 -5.13 -17.99 0.35
N HIS A 97 -4.31 -19.05 0.26
CA HIS A 97 -3.85 -19.82 1.43
C HIS A 97 -2.63 -19.22 2.14
N ARG A 98 -2.17 -18.02 1.75
CA ARG A 98 -0.95 -17.40 2.27
C ARG A 98 -1.24 -16.14 3.06
N VAL A 99 -0.35 -15.81 3.98
CA VAL A 99 -0.43 -14.59 4.81
C VAL A 99 0.86 -13.78 4.69
N ILE A 100 0.74 -12.48 4.41
CA ILE A 100 1.82 -11.50 4.49
C ILE A 100 1.64 -10.70 5.77
N LYS A 101 2.75 -10.48 6.49
CA LYS A 101 2.76 -9.77 7.77
C LYS A 101 3.43 -8.41 7.58
N ALA A 102 2.78 -7.34 8.04
CA ALA A 102 3.35 -6.01 8.15
C ALA A 102 3.37 -5.57 9.60
N LYS A 103 4.45 -4.90 10.01
CA LYS A 103 4.54 -4.26 11.33
C LYS A 103 3.83 -2.91 11.28
N LEU A 104 3.00 -2.64 12.27
CA LEU A 104 2.39 -1.34 12.49
C LEU A 104 3.31 -0.49 13.35
N TYR A 105 3.32 0.81 13.06
CA TYR A 105 4.02 1.82 13.83
C TYR A 105 2.97 2.87 14.23
N THR A 106 2.93 3.19 15.50
CA THR A 106 2.08 4.25 16.08
C THR A 106 2.87 5.54 16.15
#